data_AF-A0A929KAI5-F1
#
_entry.id   AF-A0A929KAI5-F1
#
_cell.length_a   1.000
_cell.length_b   1.000
_cell.length_c   1.000
_cell.angle_alpha   90.00
_cell.angle_beta   90.00
_cell.angle_gamma   90.00
#
_symmetry.space_group_name_H-M   'P 1'
#
loop_
_entity.id
_entity.type
_entity.pdbx_description
1 polymer ?
#
loop_
_entity_poly.entity_id
_entity_poly.type
_entity_poly.pdbx_seq_one_letter_code
_entity_poly.pdbx_strand_id
1 'polypeptide(L)'
;KNGKIVEANAMDDLEKFRFNQLGKDEELACAITPGMPSFLYTRPQLKECAEKTVRWPGHWEGARMLKECGMLDSTPIEFKETRISPREFLSHIMTPKLKPLEGETDVCVMWNTVTGIKDDQKMRIDYYMWEEADTENGISAMGRVTAFPEAI
;
A
#
# COMPACT_ATOMS: atom_id res chain seq x y z
N LYS A 1 10.40 13.92 -8.59
CA LYS A 1 11.53 13.36 -9.36
C LYS A 1 12.49 14.46 -9.77
N ASN A 2 13.77 14.36 -9.39
CA ASN A 2 14.82 15.36 -9.60
C ASN A 2 14.41 16.78 -9.18
N GLY A 3 13.70 16.92 -8.05
CA GLY A 3 13.20 18.20 -7.54
C GLY A 3 12.04 18.79 -8.32
N LYS A 4 11.44 18.04 -9.26
CA LYS A 4 10.25 18.44 -10.01
C LYS A 4 9.05 17.58 -9.61
N ILE A 5 7.88 18.23 -9.55
CA ILE A 5 6.59 17.56 -9.43
C ILE A 5 6.34 16.83 -10.76
N VAL A 6 6.03 15.54 -10.67
CA VAL A 6 5.71 14.69 -11.81
C VAL A 6 4.44 13.93 -11.50
N GLU A 7 3.60 13.76 -12.50
CA GLU A 7 2.43 12.89 -12.41
C GLU A 7 2.87 11.44 -12.58
N ALA A 8 2.31 10.54 -11.78
CA ALA A 8 2.55 9.10 -11.84
C ALA A 8 1.21 8.38 -11.67
N ASN A 9 1.03 7.27 -12.37
CA ASN A 9 -0.18 6.48 -12.23
C ASN A 9 -0.08 5.60 -10.98
N ALA A 10 -1.23 5.33 -10.36
CA ALA A 10 -1.30 4.25 -9.39
C ALA A 10 -0.87 2.93 -10.04
N MET A 11 -0.07 2.13 -9.32
CA MET A 11 0.57 0.89 -9.78
C MET A 11 1.82 1.07 -10.67
N ASP A 12 2.27 2.30 -10.92
CA ASP A 12 3.58 2.55 -11.53
C ASP A 12 4.70 2.21 -10.55
N ASP A 13 5.91 2.04 -11.10
CA ASP A 13 7.14 1.82 -10.32
C ASP A 13 7.03 0.62 -9.37
N LEU A 14 6.49 -0.48 -9.92
CA LEU A 14 6.40 -1.78 -9.26
C LEU A 14 7.80 -2.33 -9.01
N GLU A 15 8.12 -2.51 -7.74
CA GLU A 15 9.40 -3.05 -7.28
C GLU A 15 9.16 -4.32 -6.46
N LYS A 16 9.95 -5.36 -6.72
CA LYS A 16 10.05 -6.53 -5.85
C LYS A 16 11.21 -6.32 -4.90
N PHE A 17 11.02 -6.66 -3.63
CA PHE A 17 12.05 -6.56 -2.61
C PHE A 17 11.91 -7.71 -1.60
N ARG A 18 13.00 -7.99 -0.90
CA ARG A 18 13.03 -8.96 0.20
C ARG A 18 13.09 -8.21 1.51
N PHE A 19 12.11 -8.41 2.38
CA PHE A 19 12.09 -7.88 3.73
C PHE A 19 12.76 -8.89 4.66
N ASN A 20 13.98 -8.59 5.10
CA ASN A 20 14.81 -9.47 5.92
C ASN A 20 15.18 -8.85 7.28
N GLN A 21 14.24 -8.10 7.86
CA GLN A 21 14.43 -7.34 9.11
C GLN A 21 13.50 -7.88 10.19
N LEU A 22 13.77 -7.53 11.45
CA LEU A 22 12.90 -7.88 12.59
C LEU A 22 12.60 -9.40 12.71
N GLY A 23 13.54 -10.25 12.28
CA GLY A 23 13.38 -11.71 12.29
C GLY A 23 12.42 -12.26 11.24
N LYS A 24 11.99 -11.45 10.27
CA LYS A 24 11.17 -11.86 9.12
C LYS A 24 12.05 -12.03 7.90
N ASP A 25 11.60 -12.86 6.95
CA ASP A 25 12.30 -13.13 5.71
C ASP A 25 11.28 -13.40 4.57
N GLU A 26 10.77 -12.33 3.99
CA GLU A 26 9.60 -12.36 3.10
C GLU A 26 9.89 -11.68 1.77
N GLU A 27 9.43 -12.29 0.67
CA GLU A 27 9.40 -11.64 -0.64
C GLU A 27 8.13 -10.81 -0.77
N LEU A 28 8.29 -9.51 -1.07
CA LEU A 28 7.21 -8.54 -1.15
C LEU A 28 7.35 -7.68 -2.40
N ALA A 29 6.28 -6.98 -2.75
CA ALA A 29 6.28 -6.04 -3.85
C ALA A 29 5.57 -4.73 -3.46
N CYS A 30 6.07 -3.61 -3.94
CA CYS A 30 5.43 -2.31 -3.74
C CYS A 30 5.29 -1.52 -5.04
N ALA A 31 4.26 -0.69 -5.11
CA ALA A 31 4.03 0.19 -6.26
C ALA A 31 3.47 1.53 -5.78
N ILE A 32 3.60 2.58 -6.60
CA ILE A 32 3.18 3.93 -6.26
C ILE A 32 1.68 3.97 -5.94
N THR A 33 1.38 4.59 -4.80
CA THR A 33 0.03 4.93 -4.35
C THR A 33 0.00 6.34 -3.78
N PRO A 34 -1.14 7.05 -3.86
CA PRO A 34 -1.23 8.42 -3.37
C PRO A 34 -1.54 8.45 -1.85
N GLY A 35 -0.56 8.74 -1.01
CA GLY A 35 -0.81 9.00 0.43
C GLY A 35 0.00 10.12 1.07
N MET A 36 1.03 10.66 0.41
CA MET A 36 1.75 11.87 0.84
C MET A 36 1.65 13.06 -0.15
N PRO A 37 0.47 13.41 -0.69
CA PRO A 37 0.36 14.49 -1.69
C PRO A 37 0.79 15.87 -1.13
N SER A 38 0.62 16.09 0.17
CA SER A 38 1.00 17.36 0.82
C SER A 38 2.51 17.59 0.90
N PHE A 39 3.34 16.55 0.80
CA PHE A 39 4.80 16.70 0.86
C PHE A 39 5.36 17.48 -0.33
N LEU A 40 4.66 17.45 -1.46
CA LEU A 40 4.98 18.25 -2.64
C LEU A 40 5.02 19.75 -2.32
N TYR A 41 4.19 20.21 -1.38
CA TYR A 41 4.04 21.63 -1.04
C TYR A 41 4.69 22.00 0.30
N THR A 42 4.78 21.04 1.23
CA THR A 42 5.33 21.27 2.57
C THR A 42 6.81 20.97 2.69
N ARG A 43 7.39 20.22 1.73
CA ARG A 43 8.81 19.82 1.70
C ARG A 43 9.45 20.08 0.33
N PRO A 44 9.45 21.34 -0.18
CA PRO A 44 9.94 21.67 -1.53
C PRO A 44 11.43 21.38 -1.75
N GLN A 45 12.22 21.19 -0.69
CA GLN A 45 13.63 20.82 -0.75
C GLN A 45 13.88 19.35 -1.12
N LEU A 46 12.86 18.49 -1.08
CA LEU A 46 13.02 17.08 -1.43
C LEU A 46 13.21 16.92 -2.94
N LYS A 47 14.29 16.24 -3.34
CA LYS A 47 14.53 15.89 -4.76
C LYS A 47 13.67 14.71 -5.20
N GLU A 48 13.49 13.75 -4.30
CA GLU A 48 12.71 12.54 -4.47
C GLU A 48 11.84 12.32 -3.24
N CYS A 49 10.60 11.93 -3.48
CA CYS A 49 9.65 11.49 -2.47
C CYS A 49 8.63 10.60 -3.18
N ALA A 50 8.46 9.38 -2.70
CA ALA A 50 7.47 8.45 -3.21
C ALA A 50 6.84 7.73 -2.02
N GLU A 51 5.53 7.54 -2.08
CA GLU A 51 4.84 6.59 -1.23
C GLU A 51 4.47 5.39 -2.07
N LYS A 52 4.71 4.20 -1.53
CA LYS A 52 4.37 2.94 -2.17
C LYS A 52 3.63 2.05 -1.20
N THR A 53 2.63 1.35 -1.70
CA THR A 53 1.90 0.36 -0.94
C THR A 53 2.58 -1.00 -1.06
N VAL A 54 2.78 -1.71 0.04
CA VAL A 54 3.38 -3.05 0.08
C VAL A 54 2.31 -4.13 -0.05
N ARG A 55 2.59 -5.18 -0.83
CA ARG A 55 1.73 -6.36 -1.05
C ARG A 55 2.57 -7.62 -1.25
N TRP A 56 1.97 -8.78 -1.01
CA TRP A 56 2.57 -10.06 -1.39
C TRP A 56 2.65 -10.23 -2.92
N PRO A 57 3.58 -11.08 -3.41
CA PRO A 57 3.71 -11.39 -4.83
C PRO A 57 2.39 -11.87 -5.45
N GLY A 58 2.11 -11.43 -6.68
CA GLY A 58 0.89 -11.79 -7.42
C GLY A 58 -0.27 -10.80 -7.22
N HIS A 59 -0.30 -10.05 -6.11
CA HIS A 59 -1.38 -9.08 -5.88
C HIS A 59 -1.41 -7.98 -6.95
N TRP A 60 -0.27 -7.35 -7.25
CA TRP A 60 -0.20 -6.24 -8.20
C TRP A 60 -0.53 -6.68 -9.62
N GLU A 61 -0.12 -7.87 -10.01
CA GLU A 61 -0.45 -8.48 -11.29
C GLU A 61 -1.96 -8.72 -11.42
N GLY A 62 -2.59 -9.31 -10.39
CA GLY A 62 -4.04 -9.52 -10.36
C GLY A 62 -4.84 -8.21 -10.37
N ALA A 63 -4.42 -7.23 -9.57
CA ALA A 63 -5.06 -5.92 -9.52
C ALA A 63 -4.95 -5.16 -10.86
N ARG A 64 -3.79 -5.24 -11.52
CA ARG A 64 -3.57 -4.67 -12.84
C ARG A 64 -4.48 -5.31 -13.89
N MET A 65 -4.58 -6.64 -13.91
CA MET A 65 -5.47 -7.36 -14.81
C MET A 65 -6.93 -6.90 -14.63
N LEU A 66 -7.42 -6.82 -13.40
CA LEU A 66 -8.78 -6.35 -13.11
C LEU A 66 -9.00 -4.90 -13.58
N LYS A 67 -8.00 -4.03 -13.40
CA LYS A 67 -8.02 -2.64 -13.88
C LYS A 67 -8.09 -2.58 -15.40
N GLU A 68 -7.20 -3.28 -16.10
CA GLU A 68 -7.11 -3.28 -17.57
C GLU A 68 -8.36 -3.86 -18.24
N CYS A 69 -9.05 -4.81 -17.58
CA CYS A 69 -10.34 -5.32 -18.04
C CYS A 69 -11.55 -4.41 -17.71
N GLY A 70 -11.35 -3.25 -17.07
CA GLY A 70 -12.43 -2.35 -16.67
C GLY A 70 -13.26 -2.84 -15.47
N MET A 71 -12.83 -3.90 -14.79
CA MET A 71 -13.57 -4.49 -13.66
C MET A 71 -13.49 -3.64 -12.39
N LEU A 72 -12.54 -2.69 -12.33
CA LEU A 72 -12.41 -1.72 -11.24
C LEU A 72 -13.06 -0.36 -11.57
N ASP A 73 -13.68 -0.21 -12.74
CA ASP A 73 -14.34 1.04 -13.12
C ASP A 73 -15.62 1.27 -12.32
N SER A 74 -15.80 2.53 -11.93
CA SER A 74 -16.98 2.98 -11.16
C SER A 74 -18.10 3.48 -12.05
N THR A 75 -17.80 3.80 -13.31
CA THR A 75 -18.77 4.28 -14.28
C THR A 75 -19.73 3.15 -14.62
N PRO A 76 -21.04 3.29 -14.34
CA PRO A 76 -21.97 2.21 -14.61
C PRO A 76 -22.16 1.99 -16.11
N ILE A 77 -22.13 0.72 -16.52
CA ILE A 77 -22.39 0.26 -17.89
C ILE A 77 -23.84 -0.23 -18.02
N GLU A 78 -24.38 -0.18 -19.24
CA GLU A 78 -25.66 -0.83 -19.56
C GLU A 78 -25.40 -2.30 -19.92
N PHE A 79 -26.08 -3.20 -19.23
CA PHE A 79 -26.07 -4.63 -19.53
C PHE A 79 -27.51 -5.14 -19.52
N LYS A 80 -28.06 -5.39 -20.71
CA LYS A 80 -29.49 -5.65 -20.92
C LYS A 80 -30.33 -4.48 -20.38
N GLU A 81 -31.34 -4.76 -19.56
CA GLU A 81 -32.23 -3.76 -18.95
C GLU A 81 -31.73 -3.24 -17.60
N THR A 82 -30.46 -3.49 -17.26
CA THR A 82 -29.88 -3.10 -15.96
C THR A 82 -28.61 -2.28 -16.14
N ARG A 83 -28.43 -1.32 -15.24
CA ARG A 83 -27.22 -0.50 -15.16
C ARG A 83 -26.34 -1.03 -14.02
N ILE A 84 -25.11 -1.41 -14.34
CA ILE A 84 -24.21 -2.10 -13.40
C ILE A 84 -22.91 -1.31 -13.29
N SER A 85 -22.48 -1.02 -12.06
CA SER A 85 -21.11 -0.57 -11.77
C SER A 85 -20.19 -1.78 -11.70
N PRO A 86 -19.21 -1.95 -12.62
CA PRO A 86 -18.30 -3.10 -12.61
C PRO A 86 -17.61 -3.27 -11.25
N ARG A 87 -17.12 -2.18 -10.66
CA ARG A 87 -16.46 -2.19 -9.35
C ARG A 87 -17.37 -2.67 -8.23
N GLU A 88 -18.60 -2.17 -8.17
CA GLU A 88 -19.55 -2.56 -7.11
C GLU A 88 -19.96 -4.02 -7.26
N PHE A 89 -20.24 -4.47 -8.49
CA PHE A 89 -20.58 -5.85 -8.78
C PHE A 89 -19.43 -6.81 -8.44
N LEU A 90 -18.20 -6.48 -8.86
CA LEU A 90 -17.00 -7.24 -8.51
C LEU A 90 -16.83 -7.31 -6.99
N SER A 91 -16.95 -6.17 -6.30
CA SER A 91 -16.82 -6.10 -4.84
C SER A 91 -17.87 -6.96 -4.14
N HIS A 92 -19.11 -6.98 -4.64
CA HIS A 92 -20.18 -7.80 -4.11
C HIS A 92 -19.86 -9.30 -4.19
N ILE A 93 -19.24 -9.74 -5.29
CA ILE A 93 -18.85 -11.15 -5.50
C ILE A 93 -17.61 -11.51 -4.67
N MET A 94 -16.60 -10.63 -4.64
CA MET A 94 -15.30 -10.93 -4.05
C MET A 94 -15.28 -10.77 -2.53
N THR A 95 -15.96 -9.76 -1.97
CA THR A 95 -15.89 -9.45 -0.53
C THR A 95 -16.20 -10.67 0.35
N PRO A 96 -17.25 -11.47 0.11
CA PRO A 96 -17.51 -12.65 0.93
C PRO A 96 -16.40 -13.71 0.89
N LYS A 97 -15.63 -13.78 -0.21
CA LYS A 97 -14.53 -14.73 -0.42
C LYS A 97 -13.20 -14.26 0.16
N LEU A 98 -13.09 -12.97 0.46
CA LEU A 98 -11.90 -12.32 1.00
C LEU A 98 -12.02 -12.00 2.49
N LYS A 99 -13.10 -12.45 3.15
CA LYS A 99 -13.21 -12.34 4.60
C LYS A 99 -12.20 -13.29 5.25
N PRO A 100 -11.55 -12.86 6.35
CA PRO A 100 -10.70 -13.77 7.10
C PRO A 100 -11.52 -14.96 7.60
N LEU A 101 -10.92 -16.15 7.49
CA LEU A 101 -11.43 -17.36 8.11
C LEU A 101 -11.15 -17.34 9.62
N GLU A 102 -11.78 -18.26 10.34
CA GLU A 102 -11.54 -18.42 11.78
C GLU A 102 -10.05 -18.72 12.03
N GLY A 103 -9.44 -17.92 12.92
CA GLY A 103 -8.02 -18.01 13.26
C GLY A 103 -7.08 -17.25 12.32
N GLU A 104 -7.54 -16.72 11.20
CA GLU A 104 -6.71 -15.86 10.35
C GLU A 104 -6.57 -14.45 10.94
N THR A 105 -5.37 -13.88 10.80
CA THR A 105 -5.01 -12.55 11.30
C THR A 105 -4.39 -11.71 10.19
N ASP A 106 -4.14 -10.43 10.49
CA ASP A 106 -3.48 -9.48 9.59
C ASP A 106 -2.07 -9.12 10.07
N VAL A 107 -1.36 -8.43 9.18
CA VAL A 107 -0.03 -7.88 9.42
C VAL A 107 0.05 -6.47 8.84
N CYS A 108 0.75 -5.58 9.53
CA CYS A 108 1.10 -4.25 9.05
C CYS A 108 2.61 -4.15 8.85
N VAL A 109 3.02 -3.88 7.61
CA VAL A 109 4.43 -3.76 7.23
C VAL A 109 4.73 -2.34 6.77
N MET A 110 5.79 -1.73 7.31
CA MET A 110 6.35 -0.48 6.79
C MET A 110 7.86 -0.59 6.61
N TRP A 111 8.35 0.04 5.55
CA TRP A 111 9.77 0.30 5.33
C TRP A 111 9.94 1.73 4.83
N ASN A 112 10.43 2.59 5.72
CA ASN A 112 10.65 4.01 5.43
C ASN A 112 12.13 4.25 5.24
N THR A 113 12.52 4.69 4.03
CA THR A 113 13.91 5.04 3.72
C THR A 113 14.05 6.56 3.62
N VAL A 114 15.01 7.15 4.32
CA VAL A 114 15.43 8.54 4.15
C VAL A 114 16.88 8.55 3.68
N THR A 115 17.14 9.26 2.58
CA THR A 115 18.50 9.49 2.09
C THR A 115 18.77 10.98 1.94
N GLY A 116 20.02 11.38 2.20
CA GLY A 116 20.38 12.79 2.16
C GLY A 116 21.85 13.04 2.48
N ILE A 117 22.15 14.29 2.81
CA ILE A 117 23.47 14.74 3.24
C ILE A 117 23.32 15.33 4.64
N LYS A 118 24.18 14.90 5.57
CA LYS A 118 24.31 15.44 6.92
C LYS A 118 25.79 15.64 7.21
N ASP A 119 26.18 16.83 7.67
CA ASP A 119 27.58 17.17 7.98
C ASP A 119 28.53 16.86 6.79
N ASP A 120 28.12 17.26 5.57
CA ASP A 120 28.80 16.99 4.30
C ASP A 120 28.98 15.51 3.92
N GLN A 121 28.35 14.60 4.66
CA GLN A 121 28.40 13.16 4.40
C GLN A 121 27.07 12.64 3.88
N LYS A 122 27.13 11.76 2.86
CA LYS A 122 25.95 11.03 2.39
C LYS A 122 25.48 10.07 3.48
N MET A 123 24.19 10.12 3.79
CA MET A 123 23.57 9.30 4.82
C MET A 123 22.30 8.63 4.29
N ARG A 124 22.07 7.41 4.78
CA ARG A 124 20.83 6.64 4.61
C ARG A 124 20.36 6.18 5.98
N ILE A 125 19.07 6.32 6.24
CA ILE A 125 18.40 5.82 7.44
C ILE A 125 17.20 5.01 6.99
N ASP A 126 17.08 3.79 7.50
CA ASP A 126 15.96 2.90 7.26
C ASP A 126 15.21 2.64 8.56
N TYR A 127 13.89 2.78 8.53
CA TYR A 127 12.99 2.37 9.61
C TYR A 127 12.10 1.23 9.12
N TYR A 128 11.94 0.22 9.97
CA TYR A 128 11.18 -0.99 9.67
C TYR A 128 10.08 -1.18 10.71
N MET A 129 8.93 -1.66 10.26
CA MET A 129 7.84 -2.11 11.12
C MET A 129 7.26 -3.40 10.55
N TRP A 130 7.03 -4.37 11.41
CA TRP A 130 6.28 -5.59 11.13
C TRP A 130 5.42 -5.89 12.35
N GLU A 131 4.19 -5.41 12.34
CA GLU A 131 3.24 -5.62 13.43
C GLU A 131 2.28 -6.75 13.07
N GLU A 132 2.06 -7.64 14.02
CA GLU A 132 1.11 -8.75 13.94
C GLU A 132 -0.03 -8.50 14.94
N ALA A 133 -1.15 -9.17 14.73
CA ALA A 133 -2.30 -9.06 15.61
C ALA A 133 -1.95 -9.44 17.07
N ASP A 134 -2.52 -8.71 18.02
CA ASP A 134 -2.60 -9.16 19.42
C ASP A 134 -3.74 -10.16 19.53
N THR A 135 -3.39 -11.44 19.45
CA THR A 135 -4.36 -12.54 19.51
C THR A 135 -4.88 -12.80 20.92
N GLU A 136 -4.17 -12.35 21.96
CA GLU A 136 -4.61 -12.47 23.36
C GLU A 136 -5.79 -11.54 23.63
N ASN A 137 -5.71 -10.30 23.12
CA ASN A 137 -6.75 -9.28 23.31
C ASN A 137 -7.71 -9.14 22.10
N GLY A 138 -7.51 -9.91 21.03
CA GLY A 138 -8.36 -9.89 19.84
C GLY A 138 -8.24 -8.61 19.01
N ILE A 139 -7.07 -7.95 19.01
CA ILE A 139 -6.83 -6.70 18.29
C ILE A 139 -5.99 -6.98 17.05
N SER A 140 -6.49 -6.59 15.87
CA SER A 140 -5.76 -6.72 14.60
C SER A 140 -4.49 -5.88 14.58
N ALA A 141 -3.51 -6.25 13.75
CA ALA A 141 -2.32 -5.45 13.51
C ALA A 141 -2.69 -4.03 13.05
N MET A 142 -3.65 -3.92 12.13
CA MET A 142 -4.17 -2.63 11.68
C MET A 142 -4.80 -1.83 12.82
N GLY A 143 -5.57 -2.49 13.69
CA GLY A 143 -6.18 -1.84 14.86
C GLY A 143 -5.12 -1.26 15.79
N ARG A 144 -4.05 -2.00 16.07
CA ARG A 144 -2.93 -1.52 16.90
C ARG A 144 -2.21 -0.33 16.27
N VAL A 145 -1.79 -0.46 15.00
CA VAL A 145 -0.98 0.56 14.30
C VAL A 145 -1.74 1.86 14.09
N THR A 146 -3.07 1.83 14.02
CA THR A 146 -3.89 3.02 13.80
C THR A 146 -4.44 3.62 15.09
N ALA A 147 -4.94 2.80 16.01
CA ALA A 147 -5.60 3.31 17.22
C ALA A 147 -4.63 3.70 18.33
N PHE A 148 -3.51 2.98 18.51
CA PHE A 148 -2.60 3.27 19.63
C PHE A 148 -1.92 4.64 19.48
N PRO A 149 -1.43 5.05 18.28
CA PRO A 149 -0.88 6.39 18.12
C PRO A 149 -1.93 7.51 18.26
N GLU A 150 -3.22 7.22 18.07
CA GLU A 150 -4.30 8.19 18.27
C GLU A 150 -4.66 8.38 19.74
N ALA A 151 -4.50 7.33 20.55
CA ALA A 151 -4.83 7.34 21.97
C ALA A 151 -3.77 8.01 22.88
N ILE A 152 -2.59 8.37 22.36
CA ILE A 152 -1.46 8.96 23.10
C ILE A 152 -1.30 10.44 22.72
#